data_AF-A0A1G8H2M5-F1
#
_entry.id   AF-A0A1G8H2M5-F1
#
_cell.length_a   1.000
_cell.length_b   1.000
_cell.length_c   1.000
_cell.angle_alpha   90.00
_cell.angle_beta   90.00
_cell.angle_gamma   90.00
#
_symmetry.space_group_name_H-M   'P 1'
#
loop_
_entity.id
_entity.type
_entity.pdbx_description
1 polymer ?
#
loop_
_entity_poly.entity_id
_entity_poly.type
_entity_poly.pdbx_seq_one_letter_code
_entity_poly.pdbx_strand_id
1 'polypeptide(L)'
;MHGIVPPFLLERLGDHPTAAVARCAQRTLTLDEAVRTTRRAAPPIAAPERGLVAGEAKPRRTIADAQRTMRLPGTTVRNEGDEPTGDVAVDEAYDGLGITWTLLHEAFGRDSLDGAGMPLLATVHYGEAYDNAFWNGERMVFGDGDGEVFLGFTGAVDVIGHELAHGLVQSTTDLVYQGQSGALNESVADVIGSLAKQHALGQTADEADWLVGAGLFAPGVEGVALRSLRAPGTAYDDDVLGKDPQPATMADYVETTSDNGGVHINSGIPNHAFYLAATAIGGRAWEGAGLVWLDVLTNGSIDVRADFSAFAAATVAAAETRFGADSTQRAAIADAWDAVGVTGEQAPTTTTDADGVETVRVERSGGLLGRERVGELPESALPSRDQRALESLIDSGELAGLAAGDDDRVRDGYVWRITVETRIDVTLVEPALPDDVLVLLHRILELGERR
;
A
#
# COMPACT_ATOMS: atom_id res chain seq x y z
N MET A 1 1.27 -3.74 6.01
CA MET A 1 2.54 -4.42 5.72
C MET A 1 2.43 -4.67 4.24
N HIS A 2 3.34 -4.04 3.54
CA HIS A 2 3.51 -4.06 2.10
C HIS A 2 4.83 -4.81 1.95
N GLY A 3 4.83 -5.90 1.19
CA GLY A 3 6.03 -6.71 1.03
C GLY A 3 6.29 -6.94 -0.44
N ILE A 4 7.55 -6.83 -0.84
CA ILE A 4 7.98 -6.81 -2.23
C ILE A 4 7.53 -8.06 -3.02
N VAL A 5 7.48 -9.23 -2.37
CA VAL A 5 6.97 -10.47 -2.97
C VAL A 5 5.46 -10.54 -2.73
N PRO A 6 4.65 -10.52 -3.81
CA PRO A 6 3.21 -10.52 -3.68
C PRO A 6 2.66 -11.90 -3.30
N PRO A 7 1.50 -11.97 -2.60
CA PRO A 7 0.93 -13.24 -2.14
C PRO A 7 0.73 -14.27 -3.26
N PHE A 8 0.27 -13.86 -4.45
CA PHE A 8 0.00 -14.79 -5.55
C PHE A 8 1.26 -15.55 -6.01
N LEU A 9 2.45 -14.95 -5.88
CA LEU A 9 3.69 -15.57 -6.29
C LEU A 9 4.11 -16.62 -5.26
N LEU A 10 3.99 -16.30 -3.97
CA LEU A 10 4.23 -17.27 -2.90
C LEU A 10 3.19 -18.41 -2.91
N GLU A 11 1.93 -18.12 -3.25
CA GLU A 11 0.88 -19.13 -3.41
C GLU A 11 1.25 -20.13 -4.50
N ARG A 12 1.74 -19.63 -5.64
CA ARG A 12 2.22 -20.46 -6.74
C ARG A 12 3.44 -21.28 -6.37
N LEU A 13 4.38 -20.71 -5.62
CA LEU A 13 5.52 -21.44 -5.05
C LEU A 13 5.11 -22.50 -4.03
N GLY A 14 3.92 -22.38 -3.42
CA GLY A 14 3.35 -23.40 -2.56
C GLY A 14 3.15 -24.77 -3.23
N ASP A 15 3.07 -24.79 -4.56
CA ASP A 15 2.97 -25.99 -5.39
C ASP A 15 4.31 -26.41 -6.04
N HIS A 16 5.42 -25.78 -5.64
CA HIS A 16 6.75 -26.02 -6.21
C HIS A 16 7.18 -27.50 -6.05
N PRO A 17 7.79 -28.15 -7.07
CA PRO A 17 8.16 -29.57 -7.02
C PRO A 17 9.18 -29.90 -5.92
N THR A 18 10.08 -28.96 -5.61
CA THR A 18 10.97 -29.04 -4.45
C THR A 18 10.19 -28.71 -3.16
N ALA A 19 9.94 -29.73 -2.33
CA ALA A 19 9.18 -29.59 -1.09
C ALA A 19 9.77 -28.59 -0.07
N ALA A 20 11.07 -28.28 -0.15
CA ALA A 20 11.69 -27.26 0.70
C ALA A 20 11.23 -25.84 0.32
N VAL A 21 11.25 -25.51 -0.97
CA VAL A 21 10.76 -24.24 -1.53
C VAL A 21 9.27 -24.05 -1.19
N ALA A 22 8.44 -25.06 -1.46
CA ALA A 22 7.02 -25.01 -1.14
C ALA A 22 6.74 -24.72 0.35
N ARG A 23 7.51 -25.33 1.26
CA ARG A 23 7.39 -25.04 2.70
C ARG A 23 7.86 -23.65 3.08
N CYS A 24 8.89 -23.11 2.42
CA CYS A 24 9.37 -21.75 2.67
C CYS A 24 8.31 -20.74 2.23
N ALA A 25 7.78 -20.88 1.02
CA ALA A 25 6.71 -20.02 0.50
C ALA A 25 5.45 -20.02 1.39
N GLN A 26 4.97 -21.20 1.80
CA GLN A 26 3.81 -21.33 2.71
C GLN A 26 4.06 -20.70 4.09
N ARG A 27 5.29 -20.85 4.62
CA ARG A 27 5.69 -20.22 5.87
C ARG A 27 5.70 -18.70 5.72
N THR A 28 6.33 -18.18 4.66
CA THR A 28 6.36 -16.75 4.34
C THR A 28 4.94 -16.17 4.25
N LEU A 29 4.04 -16.80 3.48
CA LEU A 29 2.62 -16.39 3.39
C LEU A 29 1.94 -16.25 4.76
N THR A 30 2.12 -17.27 5.61
CA THR A 30 1.52 -17.30 6.96
C THR A 30 2.07 -16.18 7.83
N LEU A 31 3.37 -15.93 7.76
CA LEU A 31 4.03 -14.85 8.50
C LEU A 31 3.57 -13.49 8.03
N ASP A 32 3.48 -13.29 6.72
CA ASP A 32 3.03 -12.03 6.12
C ASP A 32 1.60 -11.70 6.55
N GLU A 33 0.72 -12.70 6.57
CA GLU A 33 -0.65 -12.55 7.04
C GLU A 33 -0.73 -12.20 8.53
N ALA A 34 0.10 -12.81 9.37
CA ALA A 34 0.18 -12.49 10.79
C ALA A 34 0.66 -11.04 11.04
N VAL A 35 1.66 -10.59 10.28
CA VAL A 35 2.16 -9.21 10.35
C VAL A 35 1.10 -8.22 9.85
N ARG A 36 0.43 -8.51 8.72
CA ARG A 36 -0.69 -7.70 8.22
C ARG A 36 -1.80 -7.57 9.26
N THR A 37 -2.16 -8.66 9.93
CA THR A 37 -3.20 -8.68 10.96
C THR A 37 -2.82 -7.84 12.18
N THR A 38 -1.57 -7.97 12.64
CA THR A 38 -1.06 -7.20 13.78
C THR A 38 -1.02 -5.71 13.47
N ARG A 39 -0.61 -5.32 12.26
CA ARG A 39 -0.63 -3.91 11.83
C ARG A 39 -2.05 -3.35 11.76
N ARG A 40 -3.03 -4.10 11.27
CA ARG A 40 -4.44 -3.66 11.25
C ARG A 40 -5.01 -3.43 12.66
N ALA A 41 -4.48 -4.13 13.66
CA ALA A 41 -4.90 -4.00 15.06
C ALA A 41 -4.10 -2.92 15.83
N ALA A 42 -2.95 -2.49 15.32
CA ALA A 42 -2.13 -1.49 15.96
C ALA A 42 -2.73 -0.08 15.78
N PRO A 43 -2.78 0.76 16.84
CA PRO A 43 -3.12 2.17 16.67
C PRO A 43 -2.12 2.84 15.73
N PRO A 44 -2.50 3.94 15.04
CA PRO A 44 -1.57 4.71 14.24
C PRO A 44 -0.36 5.07 15.10
N ILE A 45 0.84 4.73 14.63
CA ILE A 45 2.06 5.20 15.29
C ILE A 45 2.02 6.71 15.15
N ALA A 46 1.89 7.41 16.28
CA ALA A 46 1.97 8.86 16.30
C ALA A 46 3.30 9.26 15.68
N ALA A 47 3.26 10.18 14.70
CA ALA A 47 4.48 10.78 14.19
C ALA A 47 5.30 11.26 15.40
N PRO A 48 6.59 10.91 15.49
CA PRO A 48 7.42 11.38 16.59
C PRO A 48 7.33 12.90 16.66
N GLU A 49 7.37 13.46 17.88
CA GLU A 49 7.35 14.91 18.07
C GLU A 49 8.42 15.55 17.17
N ARG A 50 8.00 16.52 16.36
CA ARG A 50 8.87 17.30 15.46
C ARG A 50 9.95 18.02 16.28
N GLY A 51 11.06 17.35 16.51
CA GLY A 51 12.26 17.96 17.04
C GLY A 51 12.98 18.70 15.92
N LEU A 52 12.99 20.03 15.96
CA LEU A 52 13.95 20.84 15.18
C LEU A 52 15.35 20.53 15.71
N VAL A 53 16.03 19.54 15.12
CA VAL A 53 17.44 19.32 15.39
C VAL A 53 18.21 20.36 14.59
N ALA A 54 18.79 21.34 15.27
CA ALA A 54 19.69 22.30 14.65
C ALA A 54 20.97 21.57 14.19
N GLY A 55 21.14 21.46 12.87
CA GLY A 55 22.30 20.84 12.19
C GLY A 55 22.02 20.63 10.70
N GLU A 56 23.06 20.38 9.90
CA GLU A 56 22.86 19.89 8.51
C GLU A 56 22.11 18.56 8.55
N ALA A 57 21.11 18.39 7.69
CA ALA A 57 20.33 17.15 7.60
C ALA A 57 21.27 15.98 7.26
N LYS A 58 21.16 14.88 8.02
CA LYS A 58 21.96 13.66 7.86
C LYS A 58 21.08 12.44 8.11
N PRO A 59 21.34 11.32 7.43
CA PRO A 59 20.61 10.09 7.71
C PRO A 59 20.86 9.65 9.15
N ARG A 60 19.86 8.98 9.74
CA ARG A 60 19.96 8.37 11.07
C ARG A 60 19.61 6.90 10.96
N ARG A 61 20.59 6.07 10.58
CA ARG A 61 20.38 4.64 10.33
C ARG A 61 20.65 3.79 11.56
N THR A 62 19.87 2.72 11.73
CA THR A 62 20.14 1.69 12.73
C THR A 62 19.74 0.33 12.18
N ILE A 63 20.71 -0.58 12.08
CA ILE A 63 20.52 -1.95 11.62
C ILE A 63 20.58 -2.89 12.81
N ALA A 64 19.60 -3.77 12.89
CA ALA A 64 19.53 -4.85 13.85
C ALA A 64 19.54 -6.22 13.16
N ASP A 65 20.01 -7.23 13.87
CA ASP A 65 20.05 -8.63 13.45
C ASP A 65 19.02 -9.42 14.26
N ALA A 66 18.06 -10.04 13.56
CA ALA A 66 17.05 -10.90 14.18
C ALA A 66 17.57 -12.31 14.51
N GLN A 67 18.77 -12.66 14.05
CA GLN A 67 19.47 -13.92 14.31
C GLN A 67 18.64 -15.14 13.90
N ARG A 68 17.96 -15.05 12.76
CA ARG A 68 17.01 -16.04 12.23
C ARG A 68 15.78 -16.28 13.10
N THR A 69 15.55 -15.42 14.09
CA THR A 69 14.30 -15.39 14.85
C THR A 69 13.32 -14.44 14.19
N MET A 70 12.05 -14.46 14.63
CA MET A 70 11.03 -13.53 14.16
C MET A 70 10.77 -12.38 15.14
N ARG A 71 11.68 -12.15 16.08
CA ARG A 71 11.57 -11.11 17.11
C ARG A 71 12.18 -9.82 16.61
N LEU A 72 11.35 -8.80 16.46
CA LEU A 72 11.77 -7.43 16.18
C LEU A 72 11.99 -6.65 17.50
N PRO A 73 12.96 -5.72 17.57
CA PRO A 73 13.87 -5.32 16.50
C PRO A 73 15.03 -6.30 16.27
N GLY A 74 15.29 -7.24 17.18
CA GLY A 74 16.53 -8.02 17.20
C GLY A 74 17.63 -7.33 18.02
N THR A 75 18.89 -7.64 17.73
CA THR A 75 20.06 -7.03 18.38
C THR A 75 20.64 -5.96 17.46
N THR A 76 20.80 -4.71 17.92
CA THR A 76 21.46 -3.67 17.12
C THR A 76 22.91 -4.07 16.82
N VAL A 77 23.28 -4.03 15.55
CA VAL A 77 24.61 -4.43 15.05
C VAL A 77 25.35 -3.31 14.33
N ARG A 78 24.65 -2.28 13.83
CA ARG A 78 25.28 -1.12 13.16
C ARG A 78 24.45 0.15 13.35
N ASN A 79 25.07 1.24 13.81
CA ASN A 79 24.46 2.57 13.92
C ASN A 79 25.02 3.54 12.87
N GLU A 80 24.43 4.73 12.80
CA GLU A 80 24.92 5.82 11.97
C GLU A 80 26.38 6.16 12.30
N GLY A 81 27.27 6.10 11.29
CA GLY A 81 28.69 6.39 11.44
C GLY A 81 29.56 5.20 11.86
N ASP A 82 28.96 4.04 12.15
CA ASP A 82 29.73 2.82 12.45
C ASP A 82 30.34 2.23 11.16
N GLU A 83 31.56 1.71 11.28
CA GLU A 83 32.27 1.01 10.21
C GLU A 83 31.50 -0.25 9.73
N PRO A 84 31.74 -0.73 8.50
CA PRO A 84 31.19 -1.99 8.01
C PRO A 84 31.44 -3.16 8.97
N THR A 85 30.43 -4.01 9.11
CA THR A 85 30.46 -5.13 10.07
C THR A 85 31.12 -6.38 9.50
N GLY A 86 31.20 -6.49 8.16
CA GLY A 86 31.64 -7.69 7.46
C GLY A 86 30.52 -8.71 7.23
N ASP A 87 29.32 -8.45 7.75
CA ASP A 87 28.11 -9.15 7.34
C ASP A 87 27.49 -8.42 6.14
N VAL A 88 27.38 -9.13 5.02
CA VAL A 88 26.92 -8.58 3.74
C VAL A 88 25.51 -8.02 3.87
N ALA A 89 24.58 -8.71 4.54
CA ALA A 89 23.20 -8.23 4.63
C ALA A 89 23.08 -6.98 5.50
N VAL A 90 23.85 -6.91 6.59
CA VAL A 90 23.91 -5.73 7.46
C VAL A 90 24.46 -4.53 6.69
N ASP A 91 25.55 -4.75 5.93
CA ASP A 91 26.24 -3.69 5.23
C ASP A 91 25.43 -3.18 4.02
N GLU A 92 24.81 -4.09 3.25
CA GLU A 92 23.88 -3.76 2.16
C GLU A 92 22.63 -3.02 2.66
N ALA A 93 22.01 -3.47 3.76
CA ALA A 93 20.86 -2.76 4.34
C ALA A 93 21.24 -1.35 4.81
N TYR A 94 22.41 -1.19 5.42
CA TYR A 94 22.91 0.12 5.84
C TYR A 94 23.13 1.08 4.66
N ASP A 95 23.74 0.57 3.58
CA ASP A 95 24.03 1.34 2.39
C ASP A 95 22.75 1.68 1.60
N GLY A 96 21.84 0.72 1.42
CA GLY A 96 20.57 0.93 0.72
C GLY A 96 19.64 1.93 1.40
N LEU A 97 19.56 1.91 2.74
CA LEU A 97 18.86 2.95 3.51
C LEU A 97 19.48 4.34 3.25
N GLY A 98 20.82 4.41 3.21
CA GLY A 98 21.55 5.63 2.92
C GLY A 98 21.28 6.18 1.52
N ILE A 99 21.34 5.31 0.51
CA ILE A 99 21.08 5.65 -0.90
C ILE A 99 19.67 6.25 -1.08
N THR A 100 18.66 5.65 -0.47
CA THR A 100 17.28 6.15 -0.54
C THR A 100 17.16 7.52 0.14
N TRP A 101 17.76 7.70 1.32
CA TRP A 101 17.81 9.00 1.99
C TRP A 101 18.50 10.06 1.13
N THR A 102 19.64 9.71 0.51
CA THR A 102 20.42 10.60 -0.35
C THR A 102 19.61 11.05 -1.55
N LEU A 103 18.86 10.16 -2.23
CA LEU A 103 17.93 10.57 -3.29
C LEU A 103 16.93 11.61 -2.76
N LEU A 104 16.22 11.29 -1.67
CA LEU A 104 15.20 12.18 -1.12
C LEU A 104 15.77 13.55 -0.74
N HIS A 105 16.98 13.57 -0.19
CA HIS A 105 17.63 14.80 0.24
C HIS A 105 18.19 15.61 -0.93
N GLU A 106 19.03 15.01 -1.78
CA GLU A 106 19.77 15.72 -2.83
C GLU A 106 18.89 16.05 -4.04
N ALA A 107 18.05 15.12 -4.49
CA ALA A 107 17.19 15.33 -5.65
C ALA A 107 15.94 16.13 -5.29
N PHE A 108 15.39 15.92 -4.09
CA PHE A 108 14.07 16.41 -3.73
C PHE A 108 14.01 17.38 -2.54
N GLY A 109 15.14 17.62 -1.86
CA GLY A 109 15.19 18.53 -0.71
C GLY A 109 14.38 18.05 0.50
N ARG A 110 14.08 16.75 0.58
CA ARG A 110 13.27 16.14 1.65
C ARG A 110 14.17 15.47 2.69
N ASP A 111 14.01 15.83 3.96
CA ASP A 111 14.75 15.20 5.06
C ASP A 111 14.05 13.90 5.52
N SER A 112 14.50 12.77 5.00
CA SER A 112 13.96 11.42 5.29
C SER A 112 12.50 11.21 4.83
N LEU A 113 11.91 10.08 5.22
CA LEU A 113 10.60 9.63 4.74
C LEU A 113 9.50 10.61 5.10
N ASP A 114 9.50 11.16 6.33
CA ASP A 114 8.49 12.10 6.84
C ASP A 114 8.77 13.58 6.54
N GLY A 115 9.90 13.89 5.92
CA GLY A 115 10.35 15.26 5.69
C GLY A 115 10.77 16.01 6.96
N ALA A 116 10.94 15.29 8.08
CA ALA A 116 11.33 15.81 9.38
C ALA A 116 12.45 14.97 10.04
N GLY A 117 13.22 14.25 9.22
CA GLY A 117 14.42 13.53 9.62
C GLY A 117 14.15 12.17 10.26
N MET A 118 12.99 11.53 10.04
CA MET A 118 12.67 10.19 10.56
C MET A 118 13.88 9.23 10.54
N PRO A 119 14.22 8.57 11.68
CA PRO A 119 15.25 7.55 11.70
C PRO A 119 14.91 6.39 10.75
N LEU A 120 15.92 5.89 10.04
CA LEU A 120 15.79 4.76 9.13
C LEU A 120 16.23 3.49 9.85
N LEU A 121 15.25 2.67 10.19
CA LEU A 121 15.46 1.47 10.99
C LEU A 121 15.34 0.23 10.09
N ALA A 122 16.23 -0.74 10.26
CA ALA A 122 16.14 -2.02 9.57
C ALA A 122 16.46 -3.20 10.49
N THR A 123 15.87 -4.34 10.19
CA THR A 123 16.21 -5.64 10.78
C THR A 123 16.51 -6.64 9.68
N VAL A 124 17.70 -7.25 9.70
CA VAL A 124 18.13 -8.31 8.77
C VAL A 124 18.04 -9.70 9.41
N HIS A 125 18.24 -10.75 8.61
CA HIS A 125 18.18 -12.16 9.02
C HIS A 125 16.87 -12.51 9.73
N TYR A 126 15.76 -11.97 9.25
CA TYR A 126 14.43 -12.21 9.82
C TYR A 126 13.93 -13.60 9.45
N GLY A 127 13.65 -14.41 10.47
CA GLY A 127 13.21 -15.79 10.28
C GLY A 127 14.24 -16.69 9.61
N GLU A 128 13.82 -17.89 9.25
CA GLU A 128 14.64 -18.85 8.51
C GLU A 128 14.11 -18.95 7.08
N ALA A 129 14.97 -18.77 6.07
CA ALA A 129 14.60 -18.80 4.64
C ALA A 129 13.28 -18.07 4.38
N TYR A 130 13.24 -16.80 4.79
CA TYR A 130 12.06 -15.95 4.64
C TYR A 130 12.15 -15.26 3.27
N ASP A 131 11.16 -15.54 2.43
CA ASP A 131 11.13 -15.14 1.02
C ASP A 131 10.42 -13.79 0.82
N ASN A 132 10.74 -12.82 1.69
CA ASN A 132 10.20 -11.47 1.54
C ASN A 132 11.06 -10.40 2.23
N ALA A 133 10.77 -9.16 1.90
CA ALA A 133 11.11 -7.98 2.67
C ALA A 133 9.86 -7.11 2.82
N PHE A 134 9.79 -6.29 3.87
CA PHE A 134 8.64 -5.42 4.07
C PHE A 134 8.92 -4.19 4.94
N TRP A 135 8.17 -3.12 4.67
CA TRP A 135 7.95 -2.01 5.62
C TRP A 135 6.81 -2.33 6.59
N ASN A 136 7.14 -2.37 7.89
CA ASN A 136 6.15 -2.70 8.92
C ASN A 136 5.37 -1.48 9.45
N GLY A 137 5.78 -0.25 9.12
CA GLY A 137 5.21 1.00 9.64
C GLY A 137 6.19 1.82 10.47
N GLU A 138 7.28 1.19 10.92
CA GLU A 138 8.34 1.78 11.73
C GLU A 138 9.73 1.46 11.16
N ARG A 139 9.91 0.25 10.63
CA ARG A 139 11.20 -0.28 10.17
C ARG A 139 11.05 -1.16 8.93
N MET A 140 12.18 -1.30 8.26
CA MET A 140 12.47 -2.32 7.28
C MET A 140 12.75 -3.67 7.93
N VAL A 141 12.26 -4.75 7.31
CA VAL A 141 12.56 -6.13 7.72
C VAL A 141 12.94 -6.93 6.48
N PHE A 142 14.08 -7.61 6.53
CA PHE A 142 14.64 -8.37 5.41
C PHE A 142 14.80 -9.84 5.75
N GLY A 143 14.30 -10.70 4.86
CA GLY A 143 14.62 -12.11 4.82
C GLY A 143 15.90 -12.40 4.03
N ASP A 144 16.48 -13.57 4.29
CA ASP A 144 17.67 -14.07 3.60
C ASP A 144 17.33 -14.80 2.29
N GLY A 145 16.04 -15.03 1.99
CA GLY A 145 15.59 -15.90 0.90
C GLY A 145 15.87 -17.38 1.15
N ASP A 146 15.28 -18.24 0.34
CA ASP A 146 15.46 -19.70 0.38
C ASP A 146 16.73 -20.20 -0.33
N GLY A 147 17.37 -19.35 -1.13
CA GLY A 147 18.58 -19.65 -1.90
C GLY A 147 18.33 -20.50 -3.16
N GLU A 148 17.09 -20.89 -3.42
CA GLU A 148 16.69 -21.75 -4.55
C GLU A 148 15.83 -20.97 -5.55
N VAL A 149 14.93 -20.11 -5.06
CA VAL A 149 14.14 -19.17 -5.85
C VAL A 149 14.60 -17.75 -5.58
N PHE A 150 14.72 -17.38 -4.30
CA PHE A 150 15.08 -16.03 -3.88
C PHE A 150 16.42 -16.01 -3.16
N LEU A 151 17.26 -15.05 -3.54
CA LEU A 151 18.45 -14.66 -2.80
C LEU A 151 18.08 -13.67 -1.69
N GLY A 152 19.08 -13.18 -0.96
CA GLY A 152 18.88 -12.20 0.11
C GLY A 152 18.25 -10.89 -0.38
N PHE A 153 17.25 -10.39 0.35
CA PHE A 153 16.47 -9.22 -0.03
C PHE A 153 17.17 -7.87 0.21
N THR A 154 18.40 -7.89 0.72
CA THR A 154 19.27 -6.70 0.85
C THR A 154 20.10 -6.43 -0.40
N GLY A 155 20.26 -7.43 -1.28
CA GLY A 155 21.14 -7.33 -2.46
C GLY A 155 20.60 -6.45 -3.59
N ALA A 156 19.32 -6.05 -3.54
CA ALA A 156 18.69 -5.19 -4.53
C ALA A 156 18.33 -3.83 -3.91
N VAL A 157 19.10 -2.79 -4.26
CA VAL A 157 18.92 -1.43 -3.72
C VAL A 157 17.53 -0.85 -4.02
N ASP A 158 16.97 -1.17 -5.18
CA ASP A 158 15.64 -0.77 -5.60
C ASP A 158 14.53 -1.44 -4.76
N VAL A 159 14.75 -2.66 -4.25
CA VAL A 159 13.85 -3.30 -3.28
C VAL A 159 13.87 -2.56 -1.94
N ILE A 160 15.06 -2.19 -1.47
CA ILE A 160 15.19 -1.38 -0.24
C ILE A 160 14.48 -0.02 -0.40
N GLY A 161 14.70 0.64 -1.54
CA GLY A 161 14.08 1.92 -1.86
C GLY A 161 12.56 1.82 -2.01
N HIS A 162 12.06 0.77 -2.65
CA HIS A 162 10.62 0.47 -2.75
C HIS A 162 9.96 0.39 -1.37
N GLU A 163 10.54 -0.40 -0.49
CA GLU A 163 9.93 -0.61 0.82
C GLU A 163 9.95 0.65 1.71
N LEU A 164 11.05 1.42 1.66
CA LEU A 164 11.12 2.72 2.33
C LEU A 164 10.11 3.72 1.73
N ALA A 165 9.83 3.63 0.43
CA ALA A 165 8.86 4.49 -0.23
C ALA A 165 7.42 4.24 0.24
N HIS A 166 7.06 3.07 0.76
CA HIS A 166 5.78 2.92 1.46
C HIS A 166 5.71 3.78 2.73
N GLY A 167 6.83 3.94 3.45
CA GLY A 167 6.92 4.89 4.57
C GLY A 167 6.78 6.34 4.12
N LEU A 168 7.34 6.69 2.95
CA LEU A 168 7.14 7.99 2.31
C LEU A 168 5.64 8.22 2.00
N VAL A 169 4.99 7.30 1.29
CA VAL A 169 3.55 7.40 0.95
C VAL A 169 2.70 7.52 2.20
N GLN A 170 2.97 6.71 3.23
CA GLN A 170 2.26 6.76 4.51
C GLN A 170 2.39 8.12 5.22
N SER A 171 3.53 8.79 5.06
CA SER A 171 3.80 10.10 5.69
C SER A 171 3.25 11.30 4.89
N THR A 172 2.73 11.06 3.69
CA THR A 172 2.28 12.09 2.75
C THR A 172 0.79 11.95 2.44
N THR A 173 0.42 11.36 1.31
CA THR A 173 -0.98 11.17 0.89
C THR A 173 -1.66 10.00 1.63
N ASP A 174 -0.91 9.01 2.11
CA ASP A 174 -1.43 7.77 2.73
C ASP A 174 -2.45 7.05 1.83
N LEU A 175 -2.06 6.83 0.57
CA LEU A 175 -2.89 6.16 -0.42
C LEU A 175 -3.40 4.80 0.10
N VAL A 176 -4.72 4.63 0.05
CA VAL A 176 -5.39 3.40 0.47
C VAL A 176 -4.89 2.24 -0.37
N TYR A 177 -4.38 1.23 0.31
CA TYR A 177 -3.81 0.03 -0.30
C TYR A 177 -4.88 -0.95 -0.80
N GLN A 178 -5.66 -0.51 -1.78
CA GLN A 178 -6.74 -1.26 -2.42
C GLN A 178 -6.97 -0.73 -3.84
N GLY A 179 -7.19 -1.62 -4.82
CA GLY A 179 -7.54 -1.25 -6.20
C GLY A 179 -6.52 -0.28 -6.81
N GLN A 180 -7.01 0.72 -7.55
CA GLN A 180 -6.13 1.70 -8.24
C GLN A 180 -5.30 2.55 -7.27
N SER A 181 -5.83 2.99 -6.13
CA SER A 181 -5.03 3.71 -5.12
C SER A 181 -3.90 2.85 -4.54
N GLY A 182 -4.14 1.54 -4.38
CA GLY A 182 -3.10 0.60 -3.97
C GLY A 182 -2.08 0.33 -5.07
N ALA A 183 -2.52 0.20 -6.32
CA ALA A 183 -1.62 0.08 -7.47
C ALA A 183 -0.76 1.35 -7.68
N LEU A 184 -1.29 2.54 -7.37
CA LEU A 184 -0.50 3.78 -7.32
C LEU A 184 0.51 3.76 -6.16
N ASN A 185 0.13 3.25 -4.99
CA ASN A 185 1.04 3.10 -3.85
C ASN A 185 2.25 2.20 -4.22
N GLU A 186 1.97 1.03 -4.81
CA GLU A 186 3.00 0.12 -5.35
C GLU A 186 3.85 0.77 -6.45
N SER A 187 3.21 1.47 -7.39
CA SER A 187 3.93 2.11 -8.49
C SER A 187 4.84 3.24 -8.03
N VAL A 188 4.39 4.06 -7.08
CA VAL A 188 5.23 5.09 -6.46
C VAL A 188 6.43 4.45 -5.75
N ALA A 189 6.22 3.31 -5.07
CA ALA A 189 7.30 2.59 -4.44
C ALA A 189 8.33 2.07 -5.46
N ASP A 190 7.88 1.44 -6.54
CA ASP A 190 8.74 1.00 -7.66
C ASP A 190 9.50 2.19 -8.30
N VAL A 191 8.83 3.32 -8.51
CA VAL A 191 9.44 4.54 -9.05
C VAL A 191 10.54 5.07 -8.15
N ILE A 192 10.28 5.22 -6.84
CA ILE A 192 11.29 5.72 -5.90
C ILE A 192 12.47 4.74 -5.78
N GLY A 193 12.21 3.43 -5.72
CA GLY A 193 13.25 2.40 -5.74
C GLY A 193 14.14 2.49 -6.98
N SER A 194 13.53 2.59 -8.17
CA SER A 194 14.24 2.76 -9.43
C SER A 194 15.05 4.05 -9.47
N LEU A 195 14.48 5.18 -9.04
CA LEU A 195 15.19 6.46 -8.97
C LEU A 195 16.36 6.43 -7.98
N ALA A 196 16.24 5.71 -6.86
CA ALA A 196 17.30 5.60 -5.87
C ALA A 196 18.51 4.85 -6.46
N LYS A 197 18.25 3.76 -7.18
CA LYS A 197 19.26 3.01 -7.94
C LYS A 197 19.92 3.89 -9.00
N GLN A 198 19.13 4.55 -9.84
CA GLN A 198 19.64 5.41 -10.91
C GLN A 198 20.49 6.57 -10.35
N HIS A 199 20.04 7.19 -9.25
CA HIS A 199 20.76 8.28 -8.59
C HIS A 199 22.10 7.82 -8.04
N ALA A 200 22.13 6.67 -7.34
CA ALA A 200 23.38 6.10 -6.82
C ALA A 200 24.38 5.73 -7.93
N LEU A 201 23.88 5.28 -9.08
CA LEU A 201 24.70 4.91 -10.24
C LEU A 201 24.99 6.11 -11.18
N GLY A 202 24.37 7.26 -10.96
CA GLY A 202 24.49 8.43 -11.82
C GLY A 202 23.90 8.26 -13.22
N GLN A 203 22.94 7.34 -13.39
CA GLN A 203 22.36 6.95 -14.68
C GLN A 203 21.34 7.96 -15.21
N THR A 204 21.31 8.13 -16.52
CA THR A 204 20.18 8.76 -17.21
C THR A 204 19.06 7.75 -17.49
N ALA A 205 17.88 8.25 -17.88
CA ALA A 205 16.70 7.43 -18.14
C ALA A 205 16.91 6.36 -19.24
N ASP A 206 17.78 6.63 -20.22
CA ASP A 206 18.14 5.70 -21.30
C ASP A 206 19.20 4.66 -20.90
N GLU A 207 19.92 4.89 -19.80
CA GLU A 207 20.93 3.96 -19.25
C GLU A 207 20.35 3.02 -18.19
N ALA A 208 19.24 3.42 -17.54
CA ALA A 208 18.60 2.67 -16.48
C ALA A 208 17.98 1.36 -16.97
N ASP A 209 18.02 0.31 -16.13
CA ASP A 209 17.44 -1.00 -16.46
C ASP A 209 15.91 -1.03 -16.39
N TRP A 210 15.32 -0.18 -15.55
CA TRP A 210 13.88 -0.11 -15.27
C TRP A 210 13.30 -1.44 -14.74
N LEU A 211 14.11 -2.19 -13.99
CA LEU A 211 13.74 -3.45 -13.37
C LEU A 211 13.63 -3.30 -11.85
N VAL A 212 12.67 -4.01 -11.24
CA VAL A 212 12.50 -4.08 -9.79
C VAL A 212 12.85 -5.46 -9.28
N GLY A 213 13.81 -5.57 -8.37
CA GLY A 213 14.33 -6.83 -7.86
C GLY A 213 15.31 -7.51 -8.82
N ALA A 214 16.03 -6.75 -9.64
CA ALA A 214 17.05 -7.31 -10.50
C ALA A 214 18.17 -7.97 -9.66
N GLY A 215 18.47 -9.24 -9.95
CA GLY A 215 19.44 -10.03 -9.16
C GLY A 215 18.88 -10.66 -7.89
N LEU A 216 17.57 -10.54 -7.63
CA LEU A 216 16.92 -11.20 -6.50
C LEU A 216 16.68 -12.70 -6.75
N PHE A 217 16.45 -13.09 -8.01
CA PHE A 217 16.25 -14.48 -8.36
C PHE A 217 17.55 -15.29 -8.34
N ALA A 218 17.46 -16.53 -7.85
CA ALA A 218 18.56 -17.48 -7.92
C ALA A 218 18.81 -17.94 -9.38
N PRO A 219 20.03 -18.42 -9.72
CA PRO A 219 20.40 -18.75 -11.11
C PRO A 219 19.52 -19.80 -11.83
N GLY A 220 18.69 -20.54 -11.10
CA GLY A 220 17.79 -21.57 -11.65
C GLY A 220 16.42 -21.05 -12.10
N VAL A 221 16.11 -19.77 -11.87
CA VAL A 221 14.82 -19.15 -12.20
C VAL A 221 14.88 -18.47 -13.56
N GLU A 222 13.88 -18.70 -14.41
CA GLU A 222 13.72 -18.05 -15.72
C GLU A 222 13.08 -16.66 -15.58
N GLY A 223 13.83 -15.74 -14.99
CA GLY A 223 13.40 -14.35 -14.79
C GLY A 223 14.57 -13.41 -14.57
N VAL A 224 14.39 -12.12 -14.91
CA VAL A 224 15.42 -11.10 -14.74
C VAL A 224 15.17 -10.20 -13.52
N ALA A 225 13.90 -10.10 -13.09
CA ALA A 225 13.44 -9.24 -12.01
C ALA A 225 12.01 -9.61 -11.59
N LEU A 226 11.51 -9.07 -10.48
CA LEU A 226 10.11 -9.23 -10.08
C LEU A 226 9.16 -8.47 -11.02
N ARG A 227 9.55 -7.28 -11.48
CA ARG A 227 8.73 -6.40 -12.32
C ARG A 227 9.60 -5.60 -13.29
N SER A 228 8.98 -5.08 -14.34
CA SER A 228 9.61 -4.14 -15.27
C SER A 228 8.73 -2.90 -15.42
N LEU A 229 9.28 -1.72 -15.12
CA LEU A 229 8.61 -0.45 -15.42
C LEU A 229 8.57 -0.20 -16.93
N ARG A 230 9.61 -0.65 -17.66
CA ARG A 230 9.72 -0.46 -19.10
C ARG A 230 8.78 -1.35 -19.91
N ALA A 231 8.59 -2.59 -19.49
CA ALA A 231 7.77 -3.56 -20.19
C ALA A 231 7.07 -4.48 -19.18
N PRO A 232 6.03 -4.00 -18.48
CA PRO A 232 5.24 -4.83 -17.57
C PRO A 232 4.75 -6.12 -18.25
N GLY A 233 4.80 -7.24 -17.54
CA GLY A 233 4.42 -8.55 -18.08
C GLY A 233 5.56 -9.32 -18.76
N THR A 234 6.81 -8.85 -18.60
CA THR A 234 7.99 -9.45 -19.25
C THR A 234 9.15 -9.75 -18.30
N ALA A 235 9.01 -9.47 -16.99
CA ALA A 235 10.12 -9.59 -16.04
C ALA A 235 10.52 -11.06 -15.77
N TYR A 236 9.58 -11.99 -15.88
CA TYR A 236 9.80 -13.43 -15.77
C TYR A 236 8.75 -14.22 -16.55
N ASP A 237 9.16 -15.40 -17.02
CA ASP A 237 8.31 -16.42 -17.67
C ASP A 237 8.96 -17.78 -17.38
N ASP A 238 8.60 -18.33 -16.22
CA ASP A 238 9.24 -19.51 -15.62
C ASP A 238 8.21 -20.61 -15.41
N ASP A 239 8.63 -21.86 -15.64
CA ASP A 239 7.74 -23.03 -15.53
C ASP A 239 7.09 -23.15 -14.15
N VAL A 240 7.75 -22.67 -13.10
CA VAL A 240 7.25 -22.74 -11.72
C VAL A 240 6.67 -21.41 -11.25
N LEU A 241 7.41 -20.28 -11.35
CA LEU A 241 6.88 -18.96 -10.97
C LEU A 241 5.73 -18.48 -11.86
N GLY A 242 5.56 -19.08 -13.03
CA GLY A 242 4.63 -18.63 -14.04
C GLY A 242 5.17 -17.43 -14.79
N LYS A 243 4.25 -16.68 -15.40
CA LYS A 243 4.56 -15.48 -16.15
C LYS A 243 4.19 -14.24 -15.36
N ASP A 244 5.01 -13.20 -15.47
CA ASP A 244 4.70 -11.86 -14.99
C ASP A 244 3.30 -11.42 -15.46
N PRO A 245 2.34 -11.21 -14.54
CA PRO A 245 0.95 -10.96 -14.87
C PRO A 245 0.63 -9.48 -15.13
N GLN A 246 1.61 -8.57 -15.02
CA GLN A 246 1.32 -7.13 -15.03
C GLN A 246 0.88 -6.64 -16.43
N PRO A 247 -0.26 -5.92 -16.54
CA PRO A 247 -0.62 -5.22 -17.75
C PRO A 247 0.22 -3.95 -17.93
N ALA A 248 0.55 -3.63 -19.19
CA ALA A 248 1.26 -2.41 -19.56
C ALA A 248 0.33 -1.22 -19.89
N THR A 249 -0.98 -1.48 -20.09
CA THR A 249 -1.99 -0.48 -20.43
C THR A 249 -3.35 -0.79 -19.80
N MET A 250 -4.23 0.21 -19.71
CA MET A 250 -5.61 0.06 -19.22
C MET A 250 -6.47 -0.92 -20.02
N ALA A 251 -6.13 -1.21 -21.27
CA ALA A 251 -6.88 -2.17 -22.09
C ALA A 251 -6.84 -3.61 -21.51
N ASP A 252 -5.78 -3.92 -20.77
CA ASP A 252 -5.54 -5.22 -20.13
C ASP A 252 -5.68 -5.13 -18.60
N TYR A 253 -6.32 -4.07 -18.08
CA TYR A 253 -6.53 -3.91 -16.64
C TYR A 253 -7.20 -5.14 -16.04
N VAL A 254 -6.67 -5.64 -14.92
CA VAL A 254 -7.15 -6.87 -14.29
C VAL A 254 -8.14 -6.53 -13.18
N GLU A 255 -9.42 -6.81 -13.41
CA GLU A 255 -10.45 -6.78 -12.37
C GLU A 255 -10.37 -8.03 -11.49
N THR A 256 -10.02 -7.85 -10.22
CA THR A 256 -9.88 -8.95 -9.26
C THR A 256 -10.16 -8.49 -7.84
N THR A 257 -10.45 -9.42 -6.93
CA THR A 257 -10.51 -9.18 -5.47
C THR A 257 -9.26 -9.69 -4.75
N SER A 258 -8.47 -10.55 -5.40
CA SER A 258 -7.16 -11.00 -4.92
C SER A 258 -6.18 -9.83 -4.89
N ASP A 259 -5.09 -9.98 -4.13
CA ASP A 259 -4.01 -8.99 -4.11
C ASP A 259 -4.53 -7.56 -3.82
N ASN A 260 -5.48 -7.44 -2.88
CA ASN A 260 -6.12 -6.17 -2.53
C ASN A 260 -6.74 -5.43 -3.74
N GLY A 261 -7.29 -6.16 -4.71
CA GLY A 261 -7.78 -5.56 -5.95
C GLY A 261 -6.71 -5.41 -7.02
N GLY A 262 -5.70 -6.29 -7.02
CA GLY A 262 -4.61 -6.32 -8.00
C GLY A 262 -3.63 -5.16 -7.84
N VAL A 263 -3.22 -4.82 -6.62
CA VAL A 263 -2.31 -3.68 -6.39
C VAL A 263 -0.93 -3.91 -7.00
N HIS A 264 -0.35 -5.11 -6.88
CA HIS A 264 0.92 -5.46 -7.51
C HIS A 264 0.74 -5.80 -8.99
N ILE A 265 -0.44 -6.29 -9.38
CA ILE A 265 -0.74 -6.62 -10.77
C ILE A 265 -0.86 -5.34 -11.59
N ASN A 266 -1.80 -4.47 -11.24
CA ASN A 266 -2.15 -3.28 -12.02
C ASN A 266 -1.16 -2.11 -11.83
N SER A 267 -0.16 -2.21 -10.95
CA SER A 267 0.89 -1.18 -10.83
C SER A 267 1.78 -1.07 -12.06
N GLY A 268 1.78 -2.09 -12.94
CA GLY A 268 2.46 -2.06 -14.24
C GLY A 268 2.02 -0.88 -15.12
N ILE A 269 0.75 -0.49 -15.07
CA ILE A 269 0.19 0.60 -15.89
C ILE A 269 0.80 1.97 -15.51
N PRO A 270 0.71 2.45 -14.25
CA PRO A 270 1.36 3.69 -13.84
C PRO A 270 2.90 3.61 -13.87
N ASN A 271 3.49 2.42 -13.66
CA ASN A 271 4.93 2.20 -13.83
C ASN A 271 5.39 2.48 -15.28
N HIS A 272 4.64 1.97 -16.25
CA HIS A 272 4.92 2.17 -17.67
C HIS A 272 4.70 3.63 -18.08
N ALA A 273 3.68 4.31 -17.54
CA ALA A 273 3.51 5.76 -17.72
C ALA A 273 4.73 6.54 -17.21
N PHE A 274 5.25 6.22 -16.02
CA PHE A 274 6.45 6.88 -15.50
C PHE A 274 7.67 6.64 -16.39
N TYR A 275 7.90 5.39 -16.82
CA TYR A 275 9.00 5.05 -17.74
C TYR A 275 8.92 5.86 -19.04
N LEU A 276 7.75 5.92 -19.67
CA LEU A 276 7.53 6.64 -20.91
C LEU A 276 7.79 8.14 -20.73
N ALA A 277 7.24 8.73 -19.65
CA ALA A 277 7.46 10.14 -19.33
C ALA A 277 8.94 10.45 -19.08
N ALA A 278 9.62 9.67 -18.24
CA ALA A 278 11.03 9.85 -17.93
C ALA A 278 11.92 9.72 -19.17
N THR A 279 11.64 8.73 -20.03
CA THR A 279 12.38 8.51 -21.28
C THR A 279 12.15 9.64 -22.27
N ALA A 280 10.92 10.14 -22.41
CA ALA A 280 10.59 11.24 -23.31
C ALA A 280 11.17 12.58 -22.83
N ILE A 281 11.22 12.82 -21.52
CA ILE A 281 11.89 13.99 -20.94
C ILE A 281 13.41 13.89 -21.13
N GLY A 282 13.97 12.69 -20.98
CA GLY A 282 15.41 12.43 -21.10
C GLY A 282 16.22 12.94 -19.92
N GLY A 283 17.53 12.69 -19.95
CA GLY A 283 18.43 13.05 -18.86
C GLY A 283 18.17 12.22 -17.60
N ARG A 284 18.36 12.82 -16.41
CA ARG A 284 18.18 12.14 -15.13
C ARG A 284 16.71 12.15 -14.73
N ALA A 285 16.11 10.98 -14.56
CA ALA A 285 14.67 10.86 -14.32
C ALA A 285 14.21 11.59 -13.03
N TRP A 286 15.08 11.68 -12.02
CA TRP A 286 14.80 12.40 -10.76
C TRP A 286 14.84 13.93 -10.90
N GLU A 287 15.40 14.49 -11.98
CA GLU A 287 15.41 15.95 -12.25
C GLU A 287 14.17 16.39 -13.07
N GLY A 288 13.37 15.44 -13.57
CA GLY A 288 12.20 15.67 -14.40
C GLY A 288 10.94 15.03 -13.83
N ALA A 289 10.55 13.87 -14.35
CA ALA A 289 9.35 13.15 -13.93
C ALA A 289 9.33 12.85 -12.42
N GLY A 290 10.47 12.49 -11.83
CA GLY A 290 10.58 12.21 -10.39
C GLY A 290 10.17 13.37 -9.50
N LEU A 291 10.51 14.61 -9.86
CA LEU A 291 10.07 15.82 -9.13
C LEU A 291 8.55 15.96 -9.15
N VAL A 292 7.94 15.72 -10.32
CA VAL A 292 6.48 15.83 -10.49
C VAL A 292 5.74 14.79 -9.65
N TRP A 293 6.21 13.54 -9.64
CA TRP A 293 5.61 12.48 -8.84
C TRP A 293 5.68 12.83 -7.34
N LEU A 294 6.81 13.34 -6.86
CA LEU A 294 6.93 13.74 -5.45
C LEU A 294 6.08 14.98 -5.12
N ASP A 295 6.00 15.96 -6.02
CA ASP A 295 5.13 17.13 -5.82
C ASP A 295 3.68 16.68 -5.60
N VAL A 296 3.16 15.78 -6.44
CA VAL A 296 1.78 15.25 -6.33
C VAL A 296 1.54 14.57 -4.98
N LEU A 297 2.49 13.75 -4.51
CA LEU A 297 2.36 13.08 -3.21
C LEU A 297 2.34 14.06 -2.03
N THR A 298 3.04 15.18 -2.14
CA THR A 298 3.31 16.09 -1.01
C THR A 298 2.45 17.34 -0.98
N ASN A 299 1.83 17.72 -2.10
CA ASN A 299 1.10 18.99 -2.24
C ASN A 299 -0.40 18.90 -1.87
N GLY A 300 -0.92 17.71 -1.58
CA GLY A 300 -2.33 17.49 -1.24
C GLY A 300 -3.30 17.60 -2.43
N SER A 301 -2.82 17.41 -3.66
CA SER A 301 -3.62 17.48 -4.89
C SER A 301 -4.47 16.25 -5.17
N ILE A 302 -4.23 15.15 -4.45
CA ILE A 302 -4.92 13.87 -4.63
C ILE A 302 -5.52 13.37 -3.32
N ASP A 303 -6.65 12.67 -3.41
CA ASP A 303 -7.29 12.00 -2.26
C ASP A 303 -6.57 10.67 -1.92
N VAL A 304 -6.73 10.20 -0.70
CA VAL A 304 -6.24 8.88 -0.25
C VAL A 304 -6.77 7.73 -1.12
N ARG A 305 -7.92 7.89 -1.81
CA ARG A 305 -8.51 6.93 -2.75
C ARG A 305 -8.33 7.33 -4.22
N ALA A 306 -7.34 8.16 -4.54
CA ALA A 306 -7.09 8.57 -5.92
C ALA A 306 -6.99 7.35 -6.86
N ASP A 307 -7.68 7.45 -7.98
CA ASP A 307 -7.57 6.50 -9.08
C ASP A 307 -6.48 6.96 -10.07
N PHE A 308 -6.24 6.17 -11.12
CA PHE A 308 -5.20 6.48 -12.11
C PHE A 308 -5.48 7.80 -12.83
N SER A 309 -6.74 8.11 -13.12
CA SER A 309 -7.12 9.35 -13.82
C SER A 309 -6.85 10.58 -12.97
N ALA A 310 -7.23 10.54 -11.68
CA ALA A 310 -6.97 11.61 -10.72
C ALA A 310 -5.45 11.84 -10.54
N PHE A 311 -4.67 10.76 -10.41
CA PHE A 311 -3.22 10.87 -10.29
C PHE A 311 -2.58 11.40 -11.59
N ALA A 312 -3.02 10.94 -12.76
CA ALA A 312 -2.57 11.43 -14.05
C ALA A 312 -2.81 12.94 -14.20
N ALA A 313 -4.03 13.40 -13.93
CA ALA A 313 -4.39 14.82 -13.97
C ALA A 313 -3.54 15.65 -13.00
N ALA A 314 -3.30 15.15 -11.79
CA ALA A 314 -2.46 15.81 -10.80
C ALA A 314 -1.00 15.92 -11.26
N THR A 315 -0.44 14.89 -11.89
CA THR A 315 0.94 14.96 -12.43
C THR A 315 1.07 15.95 -13.58
N VAL A 316 0.09 16.04 -14.48
CA VAL A 316 0.10 17.03 -15.56
C VAL A 316 0.03 18.46 -14.99
N ALA A 317 -0.85 18.69 -14.01
CA ALA A 317 -0.98 19.99 -13.34
C ALA A 317 0.27 20.39 -12.54
N ALA A 318 0.90 19.43 -11.84
CA ALA A 318 2.15 19.66 -11.12
C ALA A 318 3.31 19.96 -12.09
N ALA A 319 3.39 19.25 -13.23
CA ALA A 319 4.36 19.53 -14.28
C ALA A 319 4.19 20.93 -14.88
N GLU A 320 2.95 21.35 -15.16
CA GLU A 320 2.65 22.71 -15.61
C GLU A 320 3.06 23.76 -14.56
N THR A 321 2.76 23.52 -13.29
CA THR A 321 3.14 24.43 -12.19
C THR A 321 4.67 24.57 -12.08
N ARG A 322 5.39 23.47 -12.23
CA ARG A 322 6.86 23.43 -12.07
C ARG A 322 7.62 23.95 -13.28
N PHE A 323 7.22 23.56 -14.48
CA PHE A 323 7.99 23.77 -15.70
C PHE A 323 7.30 24.73 -16.70
N GLY A 324 6.02 25.06 -16.49
CA GLY A 324 5.22 25.91 -17.37
C GLY A 324 4.29 25.11 -18.31
N ALA A 325 3.22 25.76 -18.77
CA ALA A 325 2.17 25.16 -19.59
C ALA A 325 2.65 24.61 -20.95
N ASP A 326 3.66 25.24 -21.54
CA ASP A 326 4.25 24.87 -22.83
C ASP A 326 5.52 24.01 -22.69
N SER A 327 5.78 23.47 -21.49
CA SER A 327 7.01 22.70 -21.22
C SER A 327 6.98 21.31 -21.85
N THR A 328 8.17 20.82 -22.20
CA THR A 328 8.36 19.44 -22.69
C THR A 328 8.00 18.41 -21.62
N GLN A 329 8.22 18.72 -20.33
CA GLN A 329 7.90 17.85 -19.21
C GLN A 329 6.39 17.63 -19.08
N ARG A 330 5.60 18.71 -19.12
CA ARG A 330 4.15 18.61 -19.04
C ARG A 330 3.60 17.80 -20.23
N ALA A 331 4.05 18.10 -21.45
CA ALA A 331 3.63 17.36 -22.64
C ALA A 331 3.99 15.87 -22.56
N ALA A 332 5.24 15.53 -22.24
CA ALA A 332 5.70 14.14 -22.12
C ALA A 332 4.93 13.35 -21.05
N ILE A 333 4.56 13.97 -19.94
CA ILE A 333 3.77 13.32 -18.88
C ILE A 333 2.33 13.08 -19.34
N ALA A 334 1.70 14.04 -20.01
CA ALA A 334 0.37 13.86 -20.58
C ALA A 334 0.37 12.73 -21.64
N ASP A 335 1.31 12.77 -22.59
CA ASP A 335 1.45 11.77 -23.64
C ASP A 335 1.69 10.36 -23.07
N ALA A 336 2.44 10.26 -21.97
CA ALA A 336 2.71 8.97 -21.32
C ALA A 336 1.47 8.35 -20.68
N TRP A 337 0.63 9.15 -20.01
CA TRP A 337 -0.64 8.66 -19.46
C TRP A 337 -1.62 8.26 -20.56
N ASP A 338 -1.70 9.05 -21.63
CA ASP A 338 -2.51 8.72 -22.80
C ASP A 338 -2.03 7.40 -23.45
N ALA A 339 -0.71 7.20 -23.56
CA ALA A 339 -0.13 5.99 -24.15
C ALA A 339 -0.46 4.70 -23.38
N VAL A 340 -0.64 4.79 -22.06
CA VAL A 340 -1.10 3.65 -21.24
C VAL A 340 -2.62 3.57 -21.12
N GLY A 341 -3.36 4.44 -21.82
CA GLY A 341 -4.82 4.44 -21.86
C GLY A 341 -5.50 5.12 -20.67
N VAL A 342 -4.77 5.92 -19.88
CA VAL A 342 -5.32 6.74 -18.79
C VAL A 342 -5.53 8.16 -19.32
N THR A 343 -6.54 8.32 -20.17
CA THR A 343 -6.91 9.63 -20.72
C THR A 343 -7.77 10.39 -19.71
N GLY A 344 -7.63 11.72 -19.64
CA GLY A 344 -8.47 12.61 -18.81
C GLY A 344 -9.98 12.62 -19.17
N GLU A 345 -10.42 11.75 -20.08
CA GLU A 345 -11.81 11.45 -20.42
C GLU A 345 -12.24 10.02 -20.03
N GLN A 346 -11.51 9.34 -19.12
CA GLN A 346 -12.17 8.32 -18.29
C GLN A 346 -13.02 9.05 -17.24
N ALA A 347 -14.18 9.52 -17.70
CA ALA A 347 -15.34 9.69 -16.85
C ALA A 347 -15.55 8.40 -16.04
N PRO A 348 -16.02 8.48 -14.78
CA PRO A 348 -16.09 7.35 -13.87
C PRO A 348 -16.67 6.14 -14.59
N THR A 349 -15.97 5.00 -14.53
CA THR A 349 -16.61 3.70 -14.74
C THR A 349 -17.94 3.75 -14.01
N THR A 350 -19.03 3.66 -14.77
CA THR A 350 -20.41 3.82 -14.36
C THR A 350 -20.68 3.26 -12.96
N THR A 351 -20.46 4.06 -11.92
CA THR A 351 -21.28 4.05 -10.74
C THR A 351 -22.48 4.88 -11.15
N THR A 352 -23.59 4.18 -11.40
CA THR A 352 -24.91 4.78 -11.48
C THR A 352 -25.04 5.92 -10.48
N ASP A 353 -25.21 7.13 -11.01
CA ASP A 353 -25.83 8.23 -10.27
C ASP A 353 -27.12 7.72 -9.65
N ALA A 354 -27.11 7.60 -8.33
CA ALA A 354 -28.28 7.77 -7.50
C ALA A 354 -27.85 8.67 -6.34
N ASP A 355 -28.14 9.96 -6.51
CA ASP A 355 -28.08 10.98 -5.48
C ASP A 355 -28.75 10.52 -4.18
N GLY A 356 -28.04 10.72 -3.07
CA GLY A 356 -28.60 10.69 -1.73
C GLY A 356 -27.53 10.44 -0.69
N VAL A 357 -27.08 11.47 0.03
CA VAL A 357 -26.44 11.25 1.32
C VAL A 357 -27.52 10.71 2.24
N GLU A 358 -27.65 9.40 2.31
CA GLU A 358 -28.68 8.76 3.12
C GLU A 358 -28.34 8.88 4.59
N THR A 359 -29.36 9.16 5.39
CA THR A 359 -29.25 9.23 6.83
C THR A 359 -29.47 7.84 7.42
N VAL A 360 -28.57 7.42 8.29
CA VAL A 360 -28.74 6.24 9.13
C VAL A 360 -29.29 6.68 10.47
N ARG A 361 -30.45 6.14 10.82
CA ARG A 361 -31.10 6.37 12.11
C ARG A 361 -31.23 5.04 12.85
N VAL A 362 -30.68 4.99 14.05
CA VAL A 362 -30.79 3.82 14.95
C VAL A 362 -31.47 4.26 16.23
N GLU A 363 -32.55 3.57 16.57
CA GLU A 363 -33.34 3.76 17.78
C GLU A 363 -33.25 2.50 18.63
N ARG A 364 -33.13 2.67 19.94
CA ARG A 364 -33.16 1.56 20.90
C ARG A 364 -34.17 1.85 22.00
N SER A 365 -35.11 0.93 22.18
CA SER A 365 -36.06 1.00 23.29
C SER A 365 -35.32 0.75 24.61
N GLY A 366 -35.67 1.53 25.62
CA GLY A 366 -35.31 1.25 27.01
C GLY A 366 -33.89 1.62 27.48
N GLY A 367 -33.83 1.92 28.78
CA GLY A 367 -32.70 2.28 29.63
C GLY A 367 -33.21 2.38 31.08
N LEU A 368 -32.35 2.59 32.08
CA LEU A 368 -32.72 2.57 33.53
C LEU A 368 -33.91 3.50 33.92
N LEU A 369 -34.32 4.42 33.04
CA LEU A 369 -35.43 5.38 33.22
C LEU A 369 -36.55 5.28 32.16
N GLY A 370 -36.58 4.21 31.34
CA GLY A 370 -37.60 4.03 30.29
C GLY A 370 -37.52 5.03 29.13
N ARG A 371 -36.37 5.69 28.93
CA ARG A 371 -36.14 6.61 27.82
C ARG A 371 -35.63 5.86 26.59
N GLU A 372 -36.21 6.16 25.45
CA GLU A 372 -35.74 5.76 24.14
C GLU A 372 -34.44 6.51 23.79
N ARG A 373 -33.47 5.79 23.22
CA ARG A 373 -32.21 6.36 22.71
C ARG A 373 -32.28 6.40 21.20
N VAL A 374 -31.85 7.51 20.62
CA VAL A 374 -31.90 7.76 19.17
C VAL A 374 -30.56 8.35 18.74
N GLY A 375 -29.93 7.74 17.75
CA GLY A 375 -28.74 8.25 17.08
C GLY A 375 -29.04 8.40 15.59
N GLU A 376 -28.74 9.57 15.04
CA GLU A 376 -29.00 9.90 13.63
C GLU A 376 -27.77 10.59 13.05
N LEU A 377 -27.28 10.08 11.92
CA LEU A 377 -26.12 10.64 11.23
C LEU A 377 -26.16 10.29 9.74
N PRO A 378 -25.53 11.12 8.87
CA PRO A 378 -25.26 10.72 7.49
C PRO A 378 -24.51 9.39 7.47
N GLU A 379 -24.86 8.47 6.57
CA GLU A 379 -24.13 7.20 6.42
C GLU A 379 -22.65 7.44 6.13
N SER A 380 -22.35 8.49 5.35
CA SER A 380 -20.99 8.93 5.06
C SER A 380 -20.21 9.39 6.30
N ALA A 381 -20.88 9.63 7.44
CA ALA A 381 -20.25 9.93 8.72
C ALA A 381 -19.92 8.67 9.54
N LEU A 382 -20.35 7.48 9.11
CA LEU A 382 -19.95 6.23 9.73
C LEU A 382 -18.47 5.91 9.40
N PRO A 383 -17.71 5.37 10.36
CA PRO A 383 -16.41 4.77 10.06
C PRO A 383 -16.57 3.72 8.95
N SER A 384 -15.65 3.67 7.98
CA SER A 384 -15.81 2.82 6.79
C SER A 384 -15.99 1.32 7.08
N ARG A 385 -15.56 0.85 8.26
CA ARG A 385 -15.85 -0.52 8.72
C ARG A 385 -17.34 -0.71 9.03
N ASP A 386 -17.93 0.24 9.76
CA ASP A 386 -19.33 0.19 10.19
C ASP A 386 -20.27 0.46 9.03
N GLN A 387 -19.88 1.35 8.11
CA GLN A 387 -20.58 1.56 6.84
C GLN A 387 -20.64 0.26 6.01
N ARG A 388 -19.49 -0.39 5.73
CA ARG A 388 -19.48 -1.65 4.97
C ARG A 388 -20.22 -2.79 5.68
N ALA A 389 -20.14 -2.86 7.00
CA ALA A 389 -20.88 -3.86 7.75
C ALA A 389 -22.40 -3.63 7.63
N LEU A 390 -22.84 -2.37 7.73
CA LEU A 390 -24.24 -2.00 7.53
C LEU A 390 -24.71 -2.29 6.10
N GLU A 391 -23.95 -1.87 5.09
CA GLU A 391 -24.22 -2.14 3.67
C GLU A 391 -24.30 -3.65 3.40
N SER A 392 -23.33 -4.44 3.86
CA SER A 392 -23.34 -5.90 3.71
C SER A 392 -24.55 -6.55 4.38
N LEU A 393 -24.98 -6.07 5.54
CA LEU A 393 -26.13 -6.59 6.27
C LEU A 393 -27.47 -6.21 5.60
N ILE A 394 -27.51 -5.06 4.92
CA ILE A 394 -28.66 -4.64 4.09
C ILE A 394 -28.70 -5.46 2.80
N ASP A 395 -27.60 -5.53 2.06
CA ASP A 395 -27.51 -6.16 0.74
C ASP A 395 -27.69 -7.67 0.79
N SER A 396 -27.18 -8.32 1.85
CA SER A 396 -27.42 -9.75 2.10
C SER A 396 -28.87 -10.07 2.50
N GLY A 397 -29.66 -9.05 2.85
CA GLY A 397 -31.01 -9.20 3.41
C GLY A 397 -31.02 -9.74 4.84
N GLU A 398 -29.88 -9.81 5.51
CA GLU A 398 -29.76 -10.37 6.86
C GLU A 398 -30.58 -9.59 7.88
N LEU A 399 -30.56 -8.25 7.84
CA LEU A 399 -31.39 -7.42 8.73
C LEU A 399 -32.88 -7.64 8.51
N ALA A 400 -33.30 -7.80 7.25
CA ALA A 400 -34.69 -8.09 6.91
C ALA A 400 -35.10 -9.51 7.38
N GLY A 401 -34.19 -10.48 7.27
CA GLY A 401 -34.38 -11.85 7.76
C GLY A 401 -34.52 -11.92 9.28
N LEU A 402 -33.67 -11.18 10.02
CA LEU A 402 -33.74 -11.08 11.48
C LEU A 402 -35.03 -10.40 11.96
N ALA A 403 -35.54 -9.42 11.22
CA ALA A 403 -36.81 -8.74 11.53
C ALA A 403 -38.06 -9.61 11.26
N ALA A 404 -37.96 -10.56 10.33
CA ALA A 404 -39.07 -11.45 9.96
C ALA A 404 -39.19 -12.71 10.84
N GLY A 405 -38.21 -12.95 11.73
CA GLY A 405 -38.20 -14.09 12.64
C GLY A 405 -39.26 -13.98 13.73
N ASP A 406 -40.23 -14.91 13.74
CA ASP A 406 -41.20 -15.04 14.82
C ASP A 406 -40.55 -15.84 15.96
N ASP A 407 -40.16 -15.16 17.04
CA ASP A 407 -39.49 -15.78 18.20
C ASP A 407 -40.31 -15.58 19.47
N ASP A 408 -40.77 -16.65 20.12
CA ASP A 408 -41.56 -16.57 21.36
C ASP A 408 -40.79 -15.92 22.54
N ARG A 409 -39.47 -15.70 22.42
CA ARG A 409 -38.63 -14.93 23.37
C ARG A 409 -38.91 -13.41 23.37
N VAL A 410 -39.77 -12.93 22.47
CA VAL A 410 -40.05 -11.52 22.13
C VAL A 410 -40.72 -10.67 23.24
N ARG A 411 -41.20 -11.25 24.35
CA ARG A 411 -42.06 -10.48 25.28
C ARG A 411 -41.33 -9.53 26.25
N ASP A 412 -40.04 -9.75 26.54
CA ASP A 412 -39.31 -9.04 27.60
C ASP A 412 -37.94 -8.46 27.16
N GLY A 413 -37.71 -8.24 25.85
CA GLY A 413 -36.43 -7.74 25.31
C GLY A 413 -36.46 -6.27 24.87
N TYR A 414 -35.29 -5.63 24.83
CA TYR A 414 -35.14 -4.34 24.15
C TYR A 414 -35.33 -4.50 22.64
N VAL A 415 -35.85 -3.45 22.01
CA VAL A 415 -36.18 -3.41 20.59
C VAL A 415 -35.33 -2.33 19.93
N TRP A 416 -34.73 -2.66 18.80
CA TRP A 416 -33.98 -1.74 17.97
C TRP A 416 -34.78 -1.42 16.72
N ARG A 417 -34.77 -0.17 16.28
CA ARG A 417 -35.22 0.21 14.95
C ARG A 417 -34.02 0.74 14.18
N ILE A 418 -33.82 0.25 12.97
CA ILE A 418 -32.84 0.82 12.05
C ILE A 418 -33.56 1.28 10.80
N THR A 419 -33.33 2.54 10.46
CA THR A 419 -33.90 3.19 9.30
C THR A 419 -32.78 3.82 8.48
N VAL A 420 -32.75 3.46 7.22
CA VAL A 420 -31.94 4.05 6.15
C VAL A 420 -32.92 4.38 5.04
N GLU A 421 -33.18 5.67 4.84
CA GLU A 421 -34.44 6.21 4.28
C GLU A 421 -34.93 5.56 2.97
N THR A 422 -34.02 5.10 2.10
CA THR A 422 -34.40 4.45 0.84
C THR A 422 -34.15 2.93 0.80
N ARG A 423 -33.38 2.39 1.75
CA ARG A 423 -32.86 1.01 1.69
C ARG A 423 -33.48 0.06 2.70
N ILE A 424 -33.70 0.50 3.94
CA ILE A 424 -34.20 -0.40 4.98
C ILE A 424 -34.93 0.36 6.10
N ASP A 425 -36.04 -0.19 6.57
CA ASP A 425 -36.70 0.25 7.82
C ASP A 425 -37.20 -0.99 8.54
N VAL A 426 -36.42 -1.48 9.49
CA VAL A 426 -36.72 -2.74 10.20
C VAL A 426 -36.65 -2.57 11.70
N THR A 427 -37.46 -3.39 12.38
CA THR A 427 -37.49 -3.49 13.84
C THR A 427 -36.91 -4.85 14.24
N LEU A 428 -35.96 -4.83 15.16
CA LEU A 428 -35.16 -5.97 15.58
C LEU A 428 -35.30 -6.16 17.09
N VAL A 429 -35.25 -7.40 17.56
CA VAL A 429 -35.41 -7.72 18.98
C VAL A 429 -34.07 -8.17 19.55
N GLU A 430 -33.52 -7.42 20.51
CA GLU A 430 -32.13 -7.54 20.99
C GLU A 430 -31.71 -8.98 21.37
N PRO A 431 -32.52 -9.77 22.11
CA PRO A 431 -32.17 -11.15 22.45
C PRO A 431 -32.00 -12.11 21.26
N ALA A 432 -32.49 -11.75 20.07
CA ALA A 432 -32.41 -12.55 18.85
C ALA A 432 -31.31 -12.05 17.89
N LEU A 433 -30.61 -10.98 18.24
CA LEU A 433 -29.56 -10.42 17.40
C LEU A 433 -28.22 -11.13 17.59
N PRO A 434 -27.50 -11.45 16.50
CA PRO A 434 -26.09 -11.80 16.56
C PRO A 434 -25.25 -10.72 17.24
N ASP A 435 -24.19 -11.12 17.97
CA ASP A 435 -23.35 -10.21 18.76
C ASP A 435 -22.71 -9.11 17.89
N ASP A 436 -22.31 -9.43 16.67
CA ASP A 436 -21.69 -8.52 15.71
C ASP A 436 -22.68 -7.46 15.20
N VAL A 437 -23.93 -7.86 14.92
CA VAL A 437 -25.02 -6.93 14.57
C VAL A 437 -25.33 -6.01 15.75
N LEU A 438 -25.43 -6.55 16.97
CA LEU A 438 -25.72 -5.75 18.17
C LEU A 438 -24.60 -4.73 18.45
N VAL A 439 -23.34 -5.14 18.33
CA VAL A 439 -22.17 -4.27 18.49
C VAL A 439 -22.17 -3.15 17.45
N LEU A 440 -22.53 -3.45 16.19
CA LEU A 440 -22.64 -2.43 15.14
C LEU A 440 -23.72 -1.40 15.49
N LEU A 441 -24.93 -1.84 15.86
CA LEU A 441 -26.04 -0.94 16.21
C LEU A 441 -25.68 -0.02 17.39
N HIS A 442 -24.97 -0.54 18.40
CA HIS A 442 -24.47 0.27 19.51
C HIS A 442 -23.48 1.35 19.05
N ARG A 443 -22.54 1.02 18.15
CA ARG A 443 -21.58 2.00 17.63
C ARG A 443 -22.27 3.11 16.84
N ILE A 444 -23.21 2.74 15.97
CA ILE A 444 -24.00 3.71 15.19
C ILE A 444 -24.80 4.63 16.14
N LEU A 445 -25.49 4.06 17.13
CA LEU A 445 -26.26 4.80 18.12
C LEU A 445 -25.39 5.81 18.90
N GLU A 446 -24.22 5.38 19.37
CA GLU A 446 -23.30 6.26 20.10
C GLU A 446 -22.70 7.38 19.26
N LEU A 447 -22.43 7.13 17.97
CA LEU A 447 -21.92 8.14 17.05
C LEU A 447 -22.99 9.18 16.73
N GLY A 448 -24.24 8.74 16.52
CA GLY A 448 -25.38 9.61 16.22
C GLY A 448 -25.85 10.45 17.41
N GLU A 449 -25.60 10.03 18.65
CA GLU A 449 -25.91 10.83 19.85
C GLU A 449 -24.87 11.90 20.19
N ARG A 450 -23.64 11.79 19.65
CA ARG A 450 -22.50 12.68 19.95
C ARG A 450 -22.36 13.86 18.99
N ARG A 451 -23.20 13.93 17.96
CA ARG A 451 -23.31 15.04 17.01
C ARG A 451 -24.61 15.79 17.25
#